data_AF-A0AAV8RYH2-F1
#
_entry.id   AF-A0AAV8RYH2-F1
#
_cell.length_a   1.000
_cell.length_b   1.000
_cell.length_c   1.000
_cell.angle_alpha   90.00
_cell.angle_beta   90.00
_cell.angle_gamma   90.00
#
_symmetry.space_group_name_H-M   'P 1'
#
loop_
_entity.id
_entity.type
_entity.pdbx_description
1 polymer ?
#
loop_
_entity_poly.entity_id
_entity_poly.type
_entity_poly.pdbx_seq_one_letter_code
_entity_poly.pdbx_strand_id
1 'polypeptide(L)'
;MIVIRSFDVNKPGSEVDEIKGGVASGSILRGVLKMNQFIEVQPGIVNKDQSGNIKCTPYTRGLFHYMMNKMSCNLLYLGPGGLIGVGTTMDSTLTRAVGWFGQCAQVKGRRLLLSLRVEKHCRLVGWGQTEAGVTLQIPP
;
A
#
# COMPACT_ATOMS: atom_id res chain seq x y z
N MET A 1 3.12 -6.16 5.13
CA MET A 1 3.19 -5.03 6.05
C MET A 1 1.78 -4.50 6.25
N ILE A 2 1.37 -4.25 7.50
CA ILE A 2 0.11 -3.55 7.78
C ILE A 2 0.41 -2.06 7.84
N VAL A 3 -0.31 -1.27 7.04
CA VAL A 3 -0.21 0.18 7.02
C VAL A 3 -1.11 0.76 8.11
N ILE A 4 -0.51 1.47 9.05
CA ILE A 4 -1.18 2.10 10.20
C ILE A 4 -1.36 3.59 9.96
N ARG A 5 -0.43 4.23 9.23
CA ARG A 5 -0.52 5.64 8.84
C ARG A 5 0.04 5.84 7.44
N SER A 6 -0.39 6.89 6.77
CA SER A 6 0.17 7.33 5.50
C SER A 6 0.43 8.83 5.55
N PHE A 7 1.48 9.27 4.86
CA PHE A 7 1.96 10.64 4.87
C PHE A 7 2.29 11.08 3.46
N ASP A 8 1.94 12.32 3.17
CA ASP A 8 2.50 13.07 2.06
C ASP A 8 3.71 13.84 2.59
N VAL A 9 4.86 13.66 1.96
CA VAL A 9 6.12 14.35 2.33
C VAL A 9 6.35 15.61 1.49
N ASN A 10 5.51 15.87 0.49
CA ASN A 10 5.65 17.00 -0.41
C ASN A 10 5.18 18.28 0.28
N LYS A 11 5.96 19.36 0.15
CA LYS A 11 5.61 20.68 0.69
C LYS A 11 4.82 21.48 -0.35
N PRO A 12 3.92 22.38 0.08
CA PRO A 12 3.28 23.31 -0.84
C PRO A 12 4.34 24.15 -1.55
N GLY A 13 4.25 24.26 -2.87
CA GLY A 13 5.24 24.96 -3.72
C GLY A 13 6.43 24.11 -4.17
N SER A 14 6.39 22.78 -4.02
CA SER A 14 7.40 21.90 -4.61
C SER A 14 7.24 21.85 -6.13
N GLU A 15 8.35 21.93 -6.86
CA GLU A 15 8.39 21.76 -8.31
C GLU A 15 8.01 20.34 -8.72
N VAL A 16 7.49 20.17 -9.94
CA VAL A 16 6.99 18.88 -10.43
C VAL A 16 8.07 17.79 -10.41
N ASP A 17 9.31 18.17 -10.71
CA ASP A 17 10.47 17.25 -10.76
C ASP A 17 10.94 16.80 -9.37
N GLU A 18 10.58 17.54 -8.31
CA GLU A 18 10.97 17.23 -6.93
C GLU A 18 9.90 16.45 -6.17
N ILE A 19 8.74 16.19 -6.79
CA ILE A 19 7.64 15.47 -6.16
C ILE A 19 8.08 14.05 -5.80
N LYS A 20 8.00 13.75 -4.51
CA LYS A 20 8.22 12.41 -3.96
C LYS A 20 6.90 11.67 -3.91
N GLY A 21 6.97 10.36 -4.10
CA GLY A 21 5.81 9.50 -3.92
C GLY A 21 5.36 9.39 -2.46
N GLY A 22 4.23 8.72 -2.26
CA GLY A 22 3.59 8.56 -0.97
C GLY A 22 4.40 7.73 0.03
N VAL A 23 4.32 8.09 1.31
CA VAL A 23 4.96 7.37 2.41
C VAL A 23 3.91 6.61 3.21
N ALA A 24 4.13 5.31 3.40
CA ALA A 24 3.33 4.45 4.25
C ALA A 24 4.10 4.09 5.52
N SER A 25 3.47 4.20 6.68
CA SER A 25 4.05 3.80 7.95
C SER A 25 3.28 2.63 8.54
N GLY A 26 4.00 1.64 9.03
CA GLY A 26 3.40 0.39 9.45
C GLY A 26 4.36 -0.54 10.14
N SER A 27 3.88 -1.76 10.37
CA SER A 27 4.67 -2.84 10.94
C SER A 27 4.66 -4.07 10.02
N ILE A 28 5.80 -4.74 9.95
CA ILE A 28 5.96 -5.98 9.19
C ILE A 28 5.59 -7.13 10.11
N LEU A 29 4.47 -7.79 9.84
CA LEU A 29 4.07 -8.97 10.59
C LEU A 29 4.93 -10.20 10.25
N ARG A 30 5.21 -10.41 8.96
CA ARG A 30 5.90 -11.60 8.45
C ARG A 30 6.71 -11.29 7.20
N GLY A 31 7.87 -11.96 7.08
CA GLY A 31 8.77 -11.84 5.95
C GLY A 31 9.74 -10.67 6.07
N VAL A 32 10.49 -10.43 4.99
CA VAL A 32 11.48 -9.36 4.90
C VAL A 32 11.15 -8.51 3.68
N LEU A 33 11.13 -7.19 3.84
CA LEU A 33 11.04 -6.24 2.72
C LEU A 33 12.45 -5.81 2.31
N LYS A 34 12.72 -5.75 1.01
CA LYS A 34 13.99 -5.31 0.45
C LYS A 34 13.83 -3.99 -0.31
N MET A 35 14.88 -3.19 -0.35
CA MET A 35 14.94 -1.98 -1.17
C MET A 35 14.73 -2.31 -2.66
N ASN A 36 14.11 -1.39 -3.41
CA ASN A 36 13.77 -1.54 -4.83
C ASN A 36 12.90 -2.77 -5.15
N GLN A 37 12.16 -3.27 -4.16
CA GLN A 37 11.19 -4.31 -4.36
C GLN A 37 9.84 -3.73 -4.76
N PHE A 38 9.13 -4.43 -5.62
CA PHE A 38 7.77 -4.05 -5.96
C PHE A 38 6.76 -4.58 -4.95
N ILE A 39 5.88 -3.68 -4.52
CA ILE A 39 4.81 -3.98 -3.58
C ILE A 39 3.45 -3.62 -4.19
N GLU A 40 2.44 -4.34 -3.73
CA GLU A 40 1.03 -4.11 -4.03
C GLU A 40 0.31 -3.80 -2.73
N VAL A 41 -0.61 -2.84 -2.77
CA VAL A 41 -1.41 -2.43 -1.61
C VAL A 41 -2.83 -2.93 -1.79
N GLN A 42 -3.29 -3.74 -0.83
CA GLN A 42 -4.59 -4.40 -0.83
C GLN A 42 -5.36 -4.08 0.45
N PRO A 43 -6.71 -4.11 0.46
CA PRO A 43 -7.64 -4.47 -0.61
C PRO A 43 -7.66 -3.52 -1.83
N GLY A 44 -7.08 -2.33 -1.69
CA GLY A 44 -7.05 -1.30 -2.74
C GLY A 44 -8.29 -0.42 -2.71
N ILE A 45 -8.79 -0.04 -3.90
CA ILE A 45 -10.02 0.73 -4.09
C ILE A 45 -11.21 -0.22 -3.99
N VAL A 46 -12.12 0.07 -3.06
CA VAL A 46 -13.34 -0.70 -2.86
C VAL A 46 -14.49 0.06 -3.51
N ASN A 47 -14.94 -0.40 -4.66
CA ASN A 47 -16.13 0.14 -5.33
C ASN A 47 -17.34 -0.75 -5.04
N LYS A 48 -18.48 -0.12 -4.83
CA LYS A 48 -19.78 -0.80 -4.73
C LYS A 48 -20.55 -0.52 -6.00
N ASP A 49 -20.88 -1.57 -6.74
CA ASP A 49 -21.77 -1.44 -7.88
C ASP A 49 -23.20 -1.15 -7.40
N GLN A 50 -24.03 -0.62 -8.31
CA GLN A 50 -25.44 -0.33 -8.03
C GLN A 50 -26.24 -1.56 -7.57
N SER A 51 -25.77 -2.77 -7.94
CA SER A 51 -26.35 -4.06 -7.53
C SER A 51 -25.90 -4.54 -6.14
N GLY A 52 -25.11 -3.75 -5.40
CA GLY A 52 -24.63 -4.11 -4.06
C GLY A 52 -23.40 -5.02 -4.03
N ASN A 53 -22.89 -5.42 -5.20
CA ASN A 53 -21.64 -6.18 -5.31
C ASN A 53 -20.44 -5.29 -4.97
N ILE A 54 -19.56 -5.81 -4.13
CA ILE A 54 -18.35 -5.11 -3.68
C ILE A 54 -17.18 -5.59 -4.56
N LYS A 55 -16.66 -4.70 -5.41
CA LYS A 55 -15.47 -4.95 -6.24
C LYS A 55 -14.26 -4.28 -5.61
N CYS A 56 -13.32 -5.10 -5.13
CA CYS A 56 -12.04 -4.62 -4.59
C CYS A 56 -10.97 -4.69 -5.69
N THR A 57 -10.45 -3.55 -6.10
CA THR A 57 -9.35 -3.47 -7.07
C THR A 57 -8.07 -3.05 -6.34
N PRO A 58 -7.01 -3.88 -6.32
CA PRO A 58 -5.77 -3.54 -5.64
C PRO A 58 -5.14 -2.28 -6.24
N TYR A 59 -4.42 -1.49 -5.43
CA TYR A 59 -3.64 -0.37 -5.97
C TYR A 59 -2.48 -0.91 -6.82
N THR A 60 -2.24 -0.25 -7.95
CA THR A 60 -1.16 -0.59 -8.89
C THR A 60 0.20 -0.59 -8.21
N ARG A 61 1.08 -1.45 -8.75
CA ARG A 61 2.42 -1.76 -8.29
C ARG A 61 3.28 -0.51 -8.02
N GLY A 62 3.64 -0.29 -6.76
CA GLY A 62 4.60 0.74 -6.36
C GLY A 62 6.00 0.15 -6.20
N LEU A 63 7.02 0.85 -6.67
CA LEU A 63 8.39 0.53 -6.30
C LEU A 63 8.65 1.08 -4.90
N PHE A 64 9.24 0.25 -4.06
CA PHE A 64 9.71 0.64 -2.76
C PHE A 64 11.04 1.40 -2.89
N HIS A 65 11.04 2.70 -2.57
CA HIS A 65 12.14 3.60 -2.89
C HIS A 65 13.09 3.85 -1.70
N TYR A 66 12.58 4.08 -0.50
CA TYR A 66 13.41 4.32 0.68
C TYR A 66 12.71 3.95 1.99
N MET A 67 13.49 3.83 3.07
CA MET A 67 13.00 3.44 4.39
C MET A 67 13.49 4.42 5.44
N MET A 68 12.58 4.87 6.29
CA MET A 68 12.91 5.68 7.46
C MET A 68 12.51 4.92 8.73
N ASN A 69 13.51 4.70 9.58
CA ASN A 69 13.30 4.42 10.99
C ASN A 69 13.56 5.72 11.79
N LYS A 70 13.14 5.77 13.04
CA LYS A 70 13.33 6.85 14.02
C LYS A 70 14.80 7.34 14.15
N MET A 71 15.75 6.56 13.63
CA MET A 71 17.20 6.81 13.69
C MET A 71 17.81 7.27 12.35
N SER A 72 17.00 7.57 11.33
CA SER A 72 17.46 8.10 10.02
C SER A 72 18.47 7.22 9.27
N CYS A 73 18.43 5.89 9.46
CA CYS A 73 19.27 4.96 8.71
C CYS A 73 18.55 4.45 7.45
N ASN A 74 19.20 4.61 6.29
CA ASN A 74 18.81 3.92 5.05
C ASN A 74 19.16 2.44 5.18
N LEU A 75 18.18 1.64 5.60
CA LEU A 75 18.31 0.19 5.72
C LEU A 75 18.19 -0.46 4.33
N LEU A 76 18.88 -1.58 4.11
CA LEU A 76 18.77 -2.35 2.84
C LEU A 76 17.65 -3.41 2.90
N TYR A 77 17.30 -3.83 4.11
CA TYR A 77 16.26 -4.83 4.39
C TYR A 77 15.53 -4.51 5.70
N LEU A 78 14.26 -4.92 5.79
CA LEU A 78 13.44 -4.82 7.00
C LEU A 78 12.93 -6.19 7.41
N GLY A 79 13.29 -6.61 8.62
CA GLY A 79 12.73 -7.79 9.25
C GLY A 79 11.33 -7.55 9.84
N PRO A 80 10.68 -8.61 10.35
CA PRO A 80 9.42 -8.49 11.07
C PRO A 80 9.61 -7.67 12.36
N GLY A 81 8.57 -6.92 12.72
CA GLY A 81 8.55 -6.05 13.89
C GLY A 81 8.93 -4.60 13.61
N GLY A 82 8.87 -3.77 14.66
CA GLY A 82 9.13 -2.33 14.57
C GLY A 82 8.04 -1.53 13.85
N LEU A 83 8.17 -0.21 13.93
CA LEU A 83 7.30 0.74 13.24
C LEU A 83 8.19 1.49 12.25
N ILE A 84 7.95 1.26 10.96
CA ILE A 84 8.83 1.71 9.88
C ILE A 84 8.04 2.61 8.94
N GLY A 85 8.68 3.68 8.47
CA GLY A 85 8.20 4.50 7.36
C GLY A 85 8.80 4.00 6.05
N VAL A 86 7.96 3.80 5.06
CA VAL A 86 8.28 3.25 3.74
C VAL A 86 7.90 4.29 2.70
N GLY A 87 8.87 4.81 1.97
CA GLY A 87 8.65 5.65 0.81
C GLY A 87 8.41 4.79 -0.43
N THR A 88 7.33 5.06 -1.14
CA THR A 88 6.98 4.37 -2.39
C THR A 88 7.01 5.35 -3.55
N THR A 89 7.14 4.85 -4.78
CA THR A 89 6.95 5.63 -6.00
C THR A 89 5.47 5.77 -6.39
N MET A 90 4.55 5.37 -5.51
CA MET A 90 3.12 5.58 -5.77
C MET A 90 2.78 7.05 -5.58
N ASP A 91 1.73 7.48 -6.27
CA ASP A 91 1.24 8.84 -6.17
C ASP A 91 0.92 9.22 -4.71
N SER A 92 1.47 10.35 -4.27
CA SER A 92 1.27 10.89 -2.92
C SER A 92 -0.20 11.23 -2.66
N THR A 93 -1.00 11.49 -3.71
CA THR A 93 -2.44 11.74 -3.59
C THR A 93 -3.18 10.56 -2.95
N LEU A 94 -2.74 9.32 -3.23
CA LEU A 94 -3.34 8.10 -2.67
C LEU A 94 -3.03 7.93 -1.17
N THR A 95 -1.92 8.51 -0.72
CA THR A 95 -1.50 8.47 0.69
C THR A 95 -2.03 9.64 1.51
N ARG A 96 -2.53 10.68 0.86
CA ARG A 96 -3.10 11.87 1.49
C ARG A 96 -4.38 11.50 2.25
N ALA A 97 -4.66 12.22 3.35
CA ALA A 97 -5.89 12.09 4.13
C ALA A 97 -6.29 10.65 4.49
N VAL A 98 -5.35 9.88 5.05
CA VAL A 98 -5.56 8.50 5.54
C VAL A 98 -5.95 7.46 4.46
N GLY A 99 -5.69 7.74 3.17
CA GLY A 99 -6.07 6.86 2.06
C GLY A 99 -5.53 5.42 2.12
N TRP A 100 -4.45 5.16 2.86
CA TRP A 100 -3.91 3.80 3.06
C TRP A 100 -4.09 3.24 4.47
N PHE A 101 -4.89 3.89 5.31
CA PHE A 101 -5.18 3.40 6.65
C PHE A 101 -5.83 2.01 6.60
N GLY A 102 -5.27 1.05 7.33
CA GLY A 102 -5.80 -0.32 7.38
C GLY A 102 -5.51 -1.17 6.14
N GLN A 103 -4.79 -0.64 5.15
CA GLN A 103 -4.37 -1.41 3.98
C GLN A 103 -3.18 -2.31 4.32
N CYS A 104 -3.04 -3.39 3.57
CA CYS A 104 -1.93 -4.34 3.63
C CYS A 104 -1.03 -4.16 2.39
N ALA A 105 0.22 -3.81 2.61
CA ALA A 105 1.24 -3.77 1.56
C ALA A 105 1.99 -5.11 1.52
N GLN A 106 2.05 -5.75 0.35
CA GLN A 106 2.68 -7.05 0.19
C GLN A 106 3.44 -7.18 -1.13
N VAL A 107 4.37 -8.14 -1.17
CA VAL A 107 5.03 -8.55 -2.41
C VAL A 107 4.05 -9.38 -3.23
N LYS A 108 4.04 -9.16 -4.56
CA LYS A 108 3.17 -9.86 -5.50
C LYS A 108 3.21 -11.39 -5.30
N GLY A 109 2.04 -12.03 -5.42
CA GLY A 109 1.90 -13.49 -5.36
C GLY A 109 1.63 -14.06 -3.96
N ARG A 110 1.55 -13.23 -2.92
CA ARG A 110 1.09 -13.65 -1.60
C ARG A 110 -0.43 -13.51 -1.48
N ARG A 111 -1.08 -14.56 -0.96
CA ARG A 111 -2.53 -14.57 -0.70
C ARG A 111 -2.82 -13.76 0.56
N LEU A 112 -3.78 -12.85 0.48
CA LEU A 112 -4.34 -12.16 1.63
C LEU A 112 -5.70 -12.76 1.99
N LEU A 113 -5.96 -12.81 3.30
CA LEU A 113 -7.27 -13.13 3.84
C LEU A 113 -8.12 -11.88 3.76
N LEU A 114 -9.23 -11.93 3.02
CA LEU A 114 -10.23 -10.88 3.01
C LEU A 114 -11.39 -11.30 3.94
N SER A 115 -11.66 -10.47 4.94
CA SER A 115 -12.83 -10.60 5.80
C SER A 115 -13.76 -9.40 5.57
N LEU A 116 -15.02 -9.65 5.24
CA LEU A 116 -16.06 -8.62 5.21
C LEU A 116 -16.82 -8.68 6.54
N ARG A 117 -17.10 -7.50 7.10
CA ARG A 117 -18.00 -7.38 8.24
C ARG A 117 -19.43 -7.26 7.71
N VAL A 118 -20.28 -8.21 8.06
CA VAL A 118 -21.72 -8.20 7.78
C VAL A 118 -22.44 -8.15 9.12
N GLU A 119 -23.28 -7.12 9.33
CA GLU A 119 -24.23 -7.05 10.46
C GLU A 119 -23.61 -7.39 11.83
N LYS A 120 -22.47 -6.78 12.14
CA LYS A 120 -21.67 -6.93 13.37
C LYS A 120 -20.81 -8.20 13.49
N HIS A 121 -20.87 -9.13 12.56
CA HIS A 121 -20.03 -10.32 12.53
C HIS A 121 -18.95 -10.21 11.44
N CYS A 122 -17.69 -10.46 11.81
CA CYS A 122 -16.62 -10.63 10.83
C CYS A 122 -16.74 -12.04 10.24
N ARG A 123 -17.11 -12.16 8.97
CA ARG A 123 -17.08 -13.44 8.26
C ARG A 123 -15.83 -13.48 7.37
N LEU A 124 -15.10 -14.59 7.43
CA LEU A 124 -14.02 -14.85 6.49
C LEU A 124 -14.68 -15.14 5.13
N VAL A 125 -14.43 -14.31 4.12
CA VAL A 125 -15.13 -14.40 2.83
C VAL A 125 -14.44 -15.39 1.90
N GLY A 126 -13.14 -15.63 2.12
CA GLY A 126 -12.38 -16.64 1.40
C GLY A 126 -10.91 -16.25 1.22
N TRP A 127 -10.20 -17.07 0.46
CA TRP A 127 -8.86 -16.76 -0.05
C TRP A 127 -9.00 -16.05 -1.39
N GLY A 128 -8.58 -14.79 -1.47
CA GLY A 128 -8.52 -14.05 -2.72
C GLY A 128 -7.14 -14.15 -3.35
N GLN A 129 -7.08 -14.51 -4.63
CA GLN A 129 -5.91 -14.24 -5.48
C GLN A 129 -6.28 -13.06 -6.36
N THR A 130 -5.62 -11.93 -6.14
CA THR A 130 -5.84 -10.70 -6.90
C THR A 130 -4.93 -10.71 -8.11
N GLU A 131 -5.50 -10.61 -9.30
CA GLU A 131 -4.74 -10.42 -10.53
C GLU A 131 -4.30 -8.95 -10.63
N ALA A 132 -3.05 -8.74 -11.06
CA ALA A 132 -2.49 -7.39 -11.17
C ALA A 132 -3.25 -6.60 -12.25
N GLY A 133 -3.68 -5.38 -11.91
CA GLY A 133 -4.22 -4.45 -12.90
C GLY A 133 -3.21 -4.20 -14.02
N VAL A 134 -3.71 -4.16 -15.26
CA VAL A 134 -2.90 -3.92 -16.46
C VAL A 134 -2.42 -2.47 -16.46
N THR A 135 -1.14 -2.23 -16.73
CA THR A 135 -0.62 -0.89 -16.96
C THR A 135 -1.20 -0.38 -18.28
N LEU A 136 -2.08 0.62 -18.22
CA LEU A 136 -2.56 1.32 -19.41
C LEU A 136 -1.40 2.18 -19.94
N GLN A 137 -0.85 1.80 -21.09
CA GLN A 137 0.03 2.69 -21.84
C GLN A 137 -0.85 3.77 -22.45
N ILE A 138 -0.76 4.99 -21.91
CA ILE A 138 -1.36 6.17 -22.50
C ILE A 138 -0.41 6.59 -23.65
N PRO A 139 -0.84 6.56 -24.92
CA PRO A 139 -0.02 7.07 -26.00
C PRO A 139 0.24 8.58 -25.81
N PRO A 140 1.38 9.10 -26.33
CA PRO A 140 1.77 10.50 -26.18
C PRO A 140 0.78 11.47 -26.82
#